data_AF-A0A150VYJ8-F1
#
_entry.id   AF-A0A150VYJ8-F1
#
_cell.length_a   1.000
_cell.length_b   1.000
_cell.length_c   1.000
_cell.angle_alpha   90.00
_cell.angle_beta   90.00
_cell.angle_gamma   90.00
#
_symmetry.space_group_name_H-M   'P 1'
#
loop_
_entity.id
_entity.type
_entity.pdbx_description
1 polymer ?
#
loop_
_entity_poly.entity_id
_entity_poly.type
_entity_poly.pdbx_seq_one_letter_code
_entity_poly.pdbx_strand_id
1 'polypeptide(L)'
;MTAFVALIVGVAIGSPDDTEGKAGQERPAPTVTAPSRAAETTRVPESPATEPAPRTTAPSTPPPSPKPKPTAKPGPATSFEGDGQYLVGEDIAAGTYKTTGAADSLIPNCYWARHKDASGELTSIIANGNVQGQTRVTVRKGEYLEVKGCLPWKKAG
;
A
#
# COMPACT_ATOMS: atom_id res chain seq x y z
N MET A 1 -23.09 -60.78 -14.82
CA MET A 1 -24.48 -60.31 -14.65
C MET A 1 -24.49 -58.84 -15.05
N THR A 2 -25.07 -58.56 -16.20
CA THR A 2 -25.04 -57.29 -16.93
C THR A 2 -26.07 -56.32 -16.34
N ALA A 3 -25.74 -55.03 -16.19
CA ALA A 3 -26.73 -53.95 -16.26
C ALA A 3 -26.06 -52.58 -16.50
N PHE A 4 -26.22 -52.06 -17.71
CA PHE A 4 -26.11 -50.64 -18.09
C PHE A 4 -27.49 -49.99 -17.90
N VAL A 5 -27.56 -48.78 -17.33
CA VAL A 5 -28.70 -47.84 -17.44
C VAL A 5 -28.12 -46.42 -17.26
N ALA A 6 -27.83 -45.64 -18.30
CA ALA A 6 -28.68 -44.85 -19.20
C ALA A 6 -28.59 -43.34 -18.87
N LEU A 7 -27.92 -42.63 -19.78
CA LEU A 7 -27.76 -41.19 -19.93
C LEU A 7 -29.08 -40.55 -20.39
N ILE A 8 -29.51 -39.43 -19.80
CA ILE A 8 -30.47 -38.51 -20.45
C ILE A 8 -29.91 -37.09 -20.38
N VAL A 9 -29.58 -36.59 -21.57
CA VAL A 9 -29.24 -35.20 -21.90
C VAL A 9 -30.56 -34.48 -22.17
N GLY A 10 -30.78 -33.34 -21.54
CA GLY A 10 -31.87 -32.42 -21.86
C GLY A 10 -31.31 -31.06 -22.26
N VAL A 11 -31.29 -30.76 -23.56
CA VAL A 11 -31.04 -29.42 -24.12
C VAL A 11 -32.38 -28.87 -24.58
N ALA A 12 -32.82 -27.74 -24.01
CA ALA A 12 -33.97 -26.99 -24.49
C ALA A 12 -33.47 -25.75 -25.24
N ILE A 13 -33.76 -25.71 -26.54
CA ILE A 13 -33.53 -24.57 -27.44
C ILE A 13 -34.90 -23.99 -27.78
N GLY A 14 -35.08 -22.69 -27.57
CA GLY A 14 -36.27 -21.94 -28.00
C GLY A 14 -35.97 -20.45 -28.07
N SER A 15 -36.24 -19.84 -29.23
CA SER A 15 -36.21 -18.41 -29.54
C SER A 15 -37.22 -18.17 -30.67
N PRO A 16 -37.51 -16.93 -31.06
CA PRO A 16 -38.04 -15.77 -30.32
C PRO A 16 -39.42 -15.35 -30.88
N ASP A 17 -40.11 -14.36 -30.31
CA ASP A 17 -40.86 -13.33 -31.07
C ASP A 17 -41.59 -12.34 -30.13
N ASP A 18 -41.79 -11.15 -30.70
CA ASP A 18 -42.06 -9.83 -30.14
C ASP A 18 -43.42 -9.60 -29.46
N THR A 19 -43.47 -8.59 -28.57
CA THR A 19 -44.30 -7.36 -28.72
C THR A 19 -44.98 -6.86 -27.42
N GLU A 20 -44.63 -5.61 -27.08
CA GLU A 20 -45.33 -4.54 -26.34
C GLU A 20 -46.03 -4.76 -25.00
N GLY A 21 -45.56 -3.98 -24.01
CA GLY A 21 -46.30 -3.55 -22.83
C GLY A 21 -45.69 -2.28 -22.23
N LYS A 22 -46.36 -1.16 -22.47
CA LYS A 22 -45.98 0.24 -22.23
C LYS A 22 -45.90 0.67 -20.75
N ALA A 23 -45.00 1.65 -20.52
CA ALA A 23 -45.21 2.93 -19.81
C ALA A 23 -44.94 3.10 -18.28
N GLY A 24 -44.19 4.17 -18.00
CA GLY A 24 -44.22 5.00 -16.78
C GLY A 24 -43.28 4.52 -15.66
N GLN A 25 -42.52 5.34 -14.93
CA GLN A 25 -42.58 6.78 -14.66
C GLN A 25 -41.31 7.10 -13.83
N GLU A 26 -40.32 7.85 -14.34
CA GLU A 26 -40.12 9.31 -14.20
C GLU A 26 -39.17 9.69 -13.04
N ARG A 27 -38.11 10.40 -13.41
CA ARG A 27 -37.03 10.94 -12.58
C ARG A 27 -37.39 12.36 -12.16
N PRO A 28 -37.37 12.72 -10.87
CA PRO A 28 -37.41 14.13 -10.51
C PRO A 28 -35.99 14.69 -10.39
N ALA A 29 -35.70 15.70 -11.20
CA ALA A 29 -34.68 16.71 -10.90
C ALA A 29 -35.42 18.02 -10.59
N PRO A 30 -34.93 18.82 -9.63
CA PRO A 30 -35.18 20.26 -9.69
C PRO A 30 -33.91 21.12 -9.51
N THR A 31 -33.64 21.89 -10.57
CA THR A 31 -33.39 23.35 -10.66
C THR A 31 -32.63 24.11 -9.56
N VAL A 32 -31.60 24.82 -10.02
CA VAL A 32 -30.76 25.84 -9.36
C VAL A 32 -31.55 27.10 -9.00
N THR A 33 -31.30 27.70 -7.83
CA THR A 33 -31.45 29.16 -7.59
C THR A 33 -30.55 29.60 -6.42
N ALA A 34 -29.67 30.57 -6.68
CA ALA A 34 -28.89 31.30 -5.68
C ALA A 34 -29.65 32.55 -5.21
N PRO A 35 -29.33 33.10 -4.02
CA PRO A 35 -28.93 34.50 -4.01
C PRO A 35 -27.77 34.86 -3.06
N SER A 36 -27.06 35.90 -3.50
CA SER A 36 -26.01 36.69 -2.84
C SER A 36 -26.56 37.61 -1.74
N ARG A 37 -25.80 37.80 -0.64
CA ARG A 37 -25.63 39.12 0.02
C ARG A 37 -24.45 39.14 1.01
N ALA A 38 -23.90 40.35 1.14
CA ALA A 38 -22.59 40.76 1.60
C ALA A 38 -22.43 41.04 3.11
N ALA A 39 -21.13 41.08 3.48
CA ALA A 39 -20.44 41.96 4.42
C ALA A 39 -20.89 42.01 5.90
N GLU A 40 -19.93 41.72 6.80
CA GLU A 40 -19.62 42.68 7.85
C GLU A 40 -18.15 42.60 8.30
N THR A 41 -17.50 43.76 8.22
CA THR A 41 -16.19 44.11 8.75
C THR A 41 -16.38 44.53 10.20
N THR A 42 -15.57 44.02 11.14
CA THR A 42 -15.30 44.76 12.38
C THR A 42 -13.80 44.80 12.67
N ARG A 43 -13.33 46.03 12.82
CA ARG A 43 -11.97 46.47 13.09
C ARG A 43 -11.74 46.55 14.61
N VAL A 44 -10.48 46.36 14.97
CA VAL A 44 -9.76 46.49 16.25
C VAL A 44 -10.13 47.75 17.07
N PRO A 45 -9.99 47.73 18.41
CA PRO A 45 -8.92 48.55 18.97
C PRO A 45 -8.07 47.86 20.06
N GLU A 46 -6.81 48.28 20.02
CA GLU A 46 -5.67 48.10 20.92
C GLU A 46 -5.96 48.65 22.32
N SER A 47 -5.44 47.98 23.36
CA SER A 47 -5.42 48.46 24.75
C SER A 47 -3.97 48.53 25.24
N PRO A 48 -3.52 49.64 25.85
CA PRO A 48 -2.11 49.94 26.04
C PRO A 48 -1.50 49.30 27.30
N ALA A 49 -0.17 49.22 27.26
CA ALA A 49 0.77 48.82 28.30
C ALA A 49 0.57 49.51 29.65
N THR A 50 0.98 48.85 30.74
CA THR A 50 2.02 49.24 31.75
C THR A 50 2.03 48.06 32.77
N GLU A 51 3.14 47.47 33.23
CA GLU A 51 4.04 47.90 34.31
C GLU A 51 4.90 46.68 34.77
N PRO A 52 5.83 46.81 35.73
CA PRO A 52 7.28 46.69 35.55
C PRO A 52 7.86 45.33 35.97
N ALA A 53 9.05 45.01 35.48
CA ALA A 53 9.81 43.83 35.90
C ALA A 53 10.45 44.01 37.29
N PRO A 54 10.33 43.02 38.21
CA PRO A 54 11.28 42.83 39.28
C PRO A 54 12.23 41.64 39.00
N ARG A 55 13.51 41.88 39.33
CA ARG A 55 14.69 41.04 39.10
C ARG A 55 14.50 39.58 39.51
N THR A 56 14.71 38.68 38.54
CA THR A 56 15.01 37.26 38.80
C THR A 56 16.49 37.11 39.12
N THR A 57 16.78 36.53 40.27
CA THR A 57 18.09 36.02 40.66
C THR A 57 18.63 35.05 39.61
N ALA A 58 19.83 35.28 39.09
CA ALA A 58 20.44 34.40 38.09
C ALA A 58 20.91 33.09 38.75
N PRO A 59 20.39 31.91 38.37
CA PRO A 59 20.99 30.64 38.74
C PRO A 59 22.23 30.40 37.88
N SER A 60 23.36 30.12 38.52
CA SER A 60 24.59 29.70 37.86
C SER A 60 24.34 28.35 37.15
N THR A 61 24.34 28.36 35.82
CA THR A 61 24.06 27.17 35.01
C THR A 61 25.37 26.36 34.85
N PRO A 62 25.40 25.06 35.18
CA PRO A 62 26.57 24.24 34.90
C PRO A 62 26.85 24.18 33.38
N PRO A 63 28.11 24.01 32.96
CA PRO A 63 28.47 23.96 31.55
C PRO A 63 27.70 22.83 30.83
N PRO A 64 27.29 23.05 29.57
CA PRO A 64 26.51 22.06 28.83
C PRO A 64 27.35 20.80 28.61
N SER A 65 26.85 19.66 29.08
CA SER A 65 27.34 18.35 28.69
C SER A 65 27.35 18.22 27.16
N PRO A 66 28.38 17.59 26.55
CA PRO A 66 28.42 17.42 25.10
C PRO A 66 27.19 16.64 24.64
N LYS A 67 26.41 17.23 23.73
CA LYS A 67 25.28 16.53 23.08
C LYS A 67 25.81 15.29 22.36
N PRO A 68 25.17 14.11 22.53
CA PRO A 68 25.56 12.93 21.78
C PRO A 68 25.40 13.21 20.27
N LYS A 69 26.45 12.88 19.51
CA LYS A 69 26.44 12.98 18.05
C LYS A 69 25.40 12.00 17.48
N PRO A 70 24.55 12.39 16.52
CA PRO A 70 23.58 11.48 15.92
C PRO A 70 24.28 10.27 15.32
N THR A 71 23.95 9.07 15.81
CA THR A 71 24.34 7.80 15.19
C THR A 71 23.61 7.70 13.86
N ALA A 72 24.35 7.55 12.75
CA ALA A 72 23.74 7.39 11.42
C ALA A 72 22.82 6.15 11.40
N LYS A 73 21.63 6.28 10.80
CA LYS A 73 20.70 5.16 10.58
C LYS A 73 21.43 4.09 9.73
N PRO A 74 21.31 2.80 10.06
CA PRO A 74 21.83 1.73 9.20
C PRO A 74 21.30 1.87 7.77
N GLY A 75 22.15 1.60 6.77
CA GLY A 75 21.75 1.59 5.37
C GLY A 75 20.78 0.45 5.03
N PRO A 76 20.29 0.37 3.77
CA PRO A 76 19.36 -0.66 3.33
C PRO A 76 19.90 -2.07 3.54
N ALA A 77 19.03 -3.00 3.94
CA ALA A 77 19.41 -4.36 4.26
C ALA A 77 19.84 -5.16 3.03
N THR A 78 20.75 -6.12 3.20
CA THR A 78 21.16 -7.08 2.16
C THR A 78 20.61 -8.48 2.40
N SER A 79 19.80 -8.66 3.44
CA SER A 79 19.06 -9.88 3.73
C SER A 79 17.78 -9.53 4.48
N PHE A 80 16.72 -10.29 4.22
CA PHE A 80 15.43 -10.10 4.87
C PHE A 80 14.67 -11.42 4.89
N GLU A 81 13.69 -11.51 5.78
CA GLU A 81 12.82 -12.66 5.97
C GLU A 81 11.42 -12.21 6.38
N GLY A 82 10.48 -13.15 6.33
CA GLY A 82 9.07 -12.87 6.57
C GLY A 82 8.35 -12.35 5.34
N ASP A 83 7.04 -12.27 5.48
CA ASP A 83 6.15 -11.76 4.45
C ASP A 83 6.13 -10.23 4.48
N GLY A 84 6.02 -9.61 3.32
CA GLY A 84 5.92 -8.15 3.24
C GLY A 84 6.29 -7.60 1.88
N GLN A 85 6.21 -6.27 1.79
CA GLN A 85 6.63 -5.50 0.63
C GLN A 85 7.78 -4.57 1.05
N TYR A 86 8.91 -4.66 0.36
CA TYR A 86 10.16 -3.98 0.71
C TYR A 86 10.52 -2.95 -0.36
N LEU A 87 10.69 -1.69 0.03
CA LEU A 87 11.14 -0.62 -0.86
C LEU A 87 12.65 -0.75 -1.13
N VAL A 88 12.98 -0.91 -2.42
CA VAL A 88 14.35 -1.10 -2.87
C VAL A 88 15.09 0.24 -2.88
N GLY A 89 16.18 0.31 -2.13
CA GLY A 89 16.97 1.51 -1.89
C GLY A 89 16.74 2.15 -0.52
N GLU A 90 15.71 1.71 0.22
CA GLU A 90 15.43 2.17 1.58
C GLU A 90 15.40 0.99 2.56
N ASP A 91 14.51 0.01 2.33
CA ASP A 91 14.39 -1.17 3.18
C ASP A 91 15.46 -2.20 2.81
N ILE A 92 15.62 -2.46 1.51
CA ILE A 92 16.59 -3.44 0.98
C ILE A 92 17.45 -2.81 -0.10
N ALA A 93 18.74 -3.18 -0.17
CA ALA A 93 19.64 -2.66 -1.19
C ALA A 93 19.23 -3.15 -2.60
N ALA A 94 19.41 -2.33 -3.63
CA ALA A 94 19.22 -2.78 -5.01
C ALA A 94 20.22 -3.91 -5.37
N GLY A 95 19.78 -4.81 -6.26
CA GLY A 95 20.59 -5.91 -6.79
C GLY A 95 19.82 -7.23 -6.87
N THR A 96 20.57 -8.33 -6.99
CA THR A 96 20.00 -9.67 -7.12
C THR A 96 19.86 -10.32 -5.77
N TYR A 97 18.70 -10.89 -5.46
CA TYR A 97 18.44 -11.67 -4.24
C TYR A 97 18.24 -13.14 -4.58
N LYS A 98 18.53 -14.01 -3.62
CA LYS A 98 18.36 -15.46 -3.68
C LYS A 98 17.61 -15.94 -2.44
N THR A 99 16.64 -16.82 -2.61
CA THR A 99 16.02 -17.63 -1.55
C THR A 99 16.24 -19.11 -1.84
N THR A 100 16.17 -19.96 -0.82
CA THR A 100 16.17 -21.42 -0.97
C THR A 100 14.80 -21.98 -1.36
N GLY A 101 13.73 -21.17 -1.31
CA GLY A 101 12.40 -21.55 -1.81
C GLY A 101 11.28 -21.27 -0.82
N ALA A 102 10.26 -22.10 -0.86
CA ALA A 102 9.09 -22.01 0.01
C ALA A 102 9.43 -22.35 1.47
N ALA A 103 8.82 -21.60 2.39
CA ALA A 103 8.76 -22.01 3.78
C ALA A 103 7.82 -23.21 3.94
N ASP A 104 8.03 -24.00 5.00
CA ASP A 104 7.22 -25.18 5.27
C ASP A 104 5.77 -24.80 5.58
N SER A 105 4.83 -25.45 4.88
CA SER A 105 3.39 -25.31 5.09
C SER A 105 2.65 -26.55 4.54
N LEU A 106 1.32 -26.63 4.71
CA LEU A 106 0.52 -27.72 4.12
C LEU A 106 0.66 -27.79 2.59
N ILE A 107 0.88 -26.65 1.94
CA ILE A 107 1.13 -26.53 0.50
C ILE A 107 2.24 -25.48 0.32
N PRO A 108 3.53 -25.88 0.32
CA PRO A 108 4.64 -24.95 0.25
C PRO A 108 4.61 -24.12 -1.04
N ASN A 109 4.65 -22.80 -0.91
CA ASN A 109 4.76 -21.87 -2.03
C ASN A 109 5.44 -20.56 -1.58
N CYS A 110 6.52 -20.19 -2.25
CA CYS A 110 7.13 -18.86 -2.16
C CYS A 110 6.64 -18.04 -3.34
N TYR A 111 5.80 -17.05 -3.05
CA TYR A 111 5.42 -16.02 -3.99
C TYR A 111 6.38 -14.84 -3.88
N TRP A 112 6.79 -14.30 -5.01
CA TRP A 112 7.48 -13.01 -5.09
C TRP A 112 6.88 -12.16 -6.20
N ALA A 113 6.89 -10.85 -6.01
CA ALA A 113 6.53 -9.89 -7.06
C ALA A 113 7.35 -8.61 -6.97
N ARG A 114 7.73 -8.09 -8.12
CA ARG A 114 8.32 -6.78 -8.30
C ARG A 114 7.24 -5.82 -8.72
N HIS A 115 7.12 -4.69 -8.05
CA HIS A 115 6.16 -3.65 -8.37
C HIS A 115 6.87 -2.32 -8.66
N LYS A 116 6.25 -1.53 -9.54
CA LYS A 116 6.72 -0.17 -9.87
C LYS A 116 6.31 0.88 -8.83
N ASP A 117 5.35 0.54 -7.96
CA ASP A 117 4.81 1.39 -6.89
C ASP A 117 4.17 0.51 -5.78
N ALA A 118 3.78 1.13 -4.67
CA ALA A 118 3.21 0.45 -3.49
C ALA A 118 1.69 0.25 -3.53
N SER A 119 1.04 0.43 -4.70
CA SER A 119 -0.42 0.47 -4.76
C SER A 119 -1.10 -0.86 -4.44
N GLY A 120 -0.41 -1.99 -4.60
CA GLY A 120 -1.01 -3.32 -4.54
C GLY A 120 -1.86 -3.68 -5.77
N GLU A 121 -1.93 -2.79 -6.77
CA GLU A 121 -2.69 -3.01 -7.99
C GLU A 121 -2.00 -4.02 -8.91
N LEU A 122 -2.77 -4.82 -9.64
CA LEU A 122 -2.22 -5.75 -10.62
C LEU A 122 -1.41 -5.03 -11.71
N THR A 123 -1.78 -3.80 -12.04
CA THR A 123 -1.09 -2.97 -13.03
C THR A 123 0.27 -2.45 -12.55
N SER A 124 0.57 -2.57 -11.26
CA SER A 124 1.87 -2.20 -10.69
C SER A 124 2.93 -3.30 -10.88
N ILE A 125 2.51 -4.55 -11.12
CA ILE A 125 3.40 -5.72 -11.20
C ILE A 125 4.28 -5.62 -12.45
N ILE A 126 5.60 -5.60 -12.25
CA ILE A 126 6.64 -5.68 -13.29
C ILE A 126 6.92 -7.14 -13.63
N ALA A 127 7.02 -8.00 -12.62
CA ALA A 127 7.25 -9.43 -12.75
C ALA A 127 6.85 -10.13 -11.45
N ASN A 128 6.39 -11.37 -11.53
CA ASN A 128 6.11 -12.19 -10.36
C ASN A 128 6.42 -13.67 -10.61
N GLY A 129 6.37 -14.47 -9.55
CA GLY A 129 6.54 -15.91 -9.65
C GLY A 129 6.11 -16.66 -8.40
N ASN A 130 5.71 -17.91 -8.59
CA ASN A 130 5.44 -18.90 -7.54
C ASN A 130 6.49 -20.00 -7.65
N VAL A 131 7.25 -20.25 -6.59
CA VAL A 131 8.31 -21.26 -6.58
C VAL A 131 8.28 -22.10 -5.32
N GLN A 132 8.64 -23.37 -5.45
CA GLN A 132 8.87 -24.25 -4.30
C GLN A 132 10.37 -24.31 -3.95
N GLY A 133 11.23 -24.33 -4.96
CA GLY A 133 12.68 -24.40 -4.81
C GLY A 133 13.38 -23.05 -4.93
N GLN A 134 14.71 -23.13 -4.95
CA GLN A 134 15.59 -21.98 -5.05
C GLN A 134 15.27 -21.09 -6.25
N THR A 135 15.23 -19.77 -6.04
CA THR A 135 15.09 -18.79 -7.12
C THR A 135 15.97 -17.57 -6.90
N ARG A 136 16.05 -16.72 -7.92
CA ARG A 136 16.74 -15.42 -7.89
C ARG A 136 15.85 -14.33 -8.47
N VAL A 137 15.89 -13.14 -7.87
CA VAL A 137 15.13 -11.97 -8.33
C VAL A 137 16.05 -10.76 -8.33
N THR A 138 16.10 -10.03 -9.44
CA THR A 138 16.86 -8.76 -9.53
C THR A 138 15.91 -7.59 -9.34
N VAL A 139 16.22 -6.72 -8.38
CA VAL A 139 15.41 -5.55 -8.04
C VAL A 139 16.20 -4.25 -8.21
N ARG A 140 15.52 -3.21 -8.69
CA ARG A 140 16.12 -1.88 -8.93
C ARG A 140 15.64 -0.89 -7.89
N LYS A 141 16.45 0.15 -7.63
CA LYS A 141 16.07 1.24 -6.72
C LYS A 141 14.73 1.85 -7.15
N GLY A 142 13.83 2.06 -6.19
CA GLY A 142 12.49 2.61 -6.40
C GLY A 142 11.43 1.55 -6.73
N GLU A 143 11.82 0.31 -6.96
CA GLU A 143 10.88 -0.81 -7.03
C GLU A 143 10.48 -1.28 -5.64
N TYR A 144 9.40 -2.04 -5.58
CA TYR A 144 8.97 -2.75 -4.39
C TYR A 144 9.08 -4.25 -4.64
N LEU A 145 9.65 -4.98 -3.69
CA LEU A 145 9.68 -6.45 -3.71
C LEU A 145 8.67 -6.97 -2.69
N GLU A 146 7.58 -7.55 -3.15
CA GLU A 146 6.66 -8.32 -2.33
C GLU A 146 7.13 -9.77 -2.24
N VAL A 147 7.11 -10.36 -1.04
CA VAL A 147 7.35 -11.78 -0.82
C VAL A 147 6.32 -12.35 0.15
N LYS A 148 5.87 -13.58 -0.11
CA LYS A 148 4.93 -14.32 0.74
C LYS A 148 5.29 -15.81 0.78
N GLY A 149 5.37 -16.39 1.98
CA GLY A 149 5.63 -17.82 2.17
C GLY A 149 7.05 -18.24 1.75
N CYS A 150 8.01 -17.32 1.77
CA CYS A 150 9.38 -17.59 1.34
C CYS A 150 10.32 -17.80 2.52
N LEU A 151 11.28 -18.70 2.34
CA LEU A 151 12.49 -18.74 3.18
C LEU A 151 13.31 -17.46 2.98
N PRO A 152 14.24 -17.14 3.91
CA PRO A 152 14.98 -15.88 3.90
C PRO A 152 15.65 -15.57 2.56
N TRP A 153 15.57 -14.30 2.17
CA TRP A 153 16.22 -13.77 0.98
C TRP A 153 17.56 -13.15 1.35
N LYS A 154 18.58 -13.41 0.53
CA LYS A 154 19.92 -12.83 0.68
C LYS A 154 20.38 -12.24 -0.64
N LYS A 155 20.94 -11.03 -0.61
CA LYS A 155 21.55 -10.41 -1.78
C LYS A 155 22.71 -11.28 -2.25
N ALA A 156 22.68 -11.66 -3.51
CA ALA A 156 23.78 -12.28 -4.22
C ALA A 156 24.69 -11.19 -4.77
N GLY A 157 26.01 -11.42 -4.65
CA GLY A 157 27.09 -10.49 -4.95
C GLY A 157 26.89 -9.65 -6.20
#